data_AF-X1GMI9-F1
#
_entry.id   AF-X1GMI9-F1
#
_cell.length_a   1.000
_cell.length_b   1.000
_cell.length_c   1.000
_cell.angle_alpha   90.00
_cell.angle_beta   90.00
_cell.angle_gamma   90.00
#
_symmetry.space_group_name_H-M   'P 1'
#
loop_
_entity.id
_entity.type
_entity.pdbx_description
1 polymer ?
#
loop_
_entity_poly.entity_id
_entity_poly.type
_entity_poly.pdbx_seq_one_letter_code
_entity_poly.pdbx_strand_id
1 'polypeptide(L)'
;AKGKGLEQFAYRIQVSTLDCTGCGNCANICPAKNKALVMKPLDTQKVQIRNWDFASKIPVKENVVPSDTVKGSQFKKPLFEFSGACGGCGETPYAKLVTQLFGDRMLITNATGCSSIWGGSAPSAPYTTNAKGKGPAWANSLFEDNAEYGYGMVLAIKQLRSKIEAYMRELSEMNIDPLAKKAISEWIAEKEDERANRESTARILKLLGGDLGDKKANEIGEKILELKDYLIKKSVWAFGGDGWAYDIGYGGLDHVLASGENINVLVFDTEVYSNTG
;
A
#
# COMPACT_ATOMS: atom_id res chain seq x y z
N ALA A 1 11.10 -25.22 5.72
CA ALA A 1 9.66 -25.15 5.36
C ALA A 1 9.48 -25.80 3.99
N LYS A 2 8.28 -26.28 3.61
CA LYS A 2 8.11 -26.98 2.33
C LYS A 2 8.07 -26.00 1.15
N GLY A 3 8.91 -26.24 0.14
CA GLY A 3 9.01 -25.47 -1.10
C GLY A 3 10.46 -25.08 -1.41
N LYS A 4 10.78 -24.96 -2.70
CA LYS A 4 12.11 -24.55 -3.18
C LYS A 4 12.47 -23.16 -2.64
N GLY A 5 13.66 -23.02 -2.06
CA GLY A 5 14.14 -21.76 -1.48
C GLY A 5 13.65 -21.47 -0.05
N LEU A 6 12.94 -22.43 0.57
CA LEU A 6 12.40 -22.32 1.93
C LEU A 6 13.03 -23.28 2.94
N GLU A 7 14.09 -23.98 2.54
CA GLU A 7 14.71 -25.09 3.29
C GLU A 7 15.25 -24.62 4.65
N GLN A 8 15.87 -23.44 4.68
CA GLN A 8 16.46 -22.82 5.87
C GLN A 8 15.47 -22.21 6.86
N PHE A 9 14.16 -22.15 6.53
CA PHE A 9 13.16 -21.48 7.37
C PHE A 9 12.26 -22.46 8.13
N ALA A 10 11.88 -22.11 9.35
CA ALA A 10 10.70 -22.68 10.00
C ALA A 10 9.44 -21.93 9.51
N TYR A 11 8.30 -22.62 9.46
CA TYR A 11 7.01 -22.03 9.08
C TYR A 11 5.95 -22.36 10.13
N ARG A 12 5.17 -21.34 10.51
CA ARG A 12 4.08 -21.45 11.46
C ARG A 12 2.96 -20.49 11.05
N ILE A 13 1.72 -20.98 11.06
CA ILE A 13 0.53 -20.12 11.09
C ILE A 13 0.30 -19.73 12.54
N GLN A 14 0.29 -18.43 12.83
CA GLN A 14 -0.01 -17.88 14.14
C GLN A 14 -1.25 -16.99 14.05
N VAL A 15 -2.17 -17.16 15.00
CA VAL A 15 -3.42 -16.40 15.08
C VAL A 15 -3.29 -15.38 16.20
N SER A 16 -3.70 -14.12 15.94
CA SER A 16 -4.04 -13.19 17.02
C SER A 16 -5.44 -13.53 17.52
N THR A 17 -5.55 -14.15 18.69
CA THR A 17 -6.85 -14.60 19.21
C THR A 17 -7.71 -13.48 19.76
N LEU A 18 -7.11 -12.35 20.13
CA LEU A 18 -7.83 -11.20 20.69
C LEU A 18 -8.40 -10.29 19.60
N ASP A 19 -7.79 -10.28 18.41
CA ASP A 19 -8.31 -9.53 17.26
C ASP A 19 -9.19 -10.40 16.33
N CYS A 20 -9.29 -11.69 16.60
CA CYS A 20 -10.10 -12.62 15.82
C CYS A 20 -11.59 -12.42 16.12
N THR A 21 -12.40 -12.21 15.08
CA THR A 21 -13.86 -12.08 15.21
C THR A 21 -14.60 -13.41 15.26
N GLY A 22 -13.88 -14.54 15.11
CA GLY A 22 -14.49 -15.88 15.14
C GLY A 22 -15.32 -16.25 13.89
N CYS A 23 -15.21 -15.49 12.79
CA CYS A 23 -16.06 -15.67 11.59
C CYS A 23 -15.94 -17.05 10.91
N GLY A 24 -14.86 -17.79 11.14
CA GLY A 24 -14.67 -19.15 10.61
C GLY A 24 -14.17 -19.24 9.17
N ASN A 25 -14.01 -18.12 8.44
CA ASN A 25 -13.59 -18.12 7.03
C ASN A 25 -12.29 -18.90 6.79
N CYS A 26 -11.29 -18.71 7.65
CA CYS A 26 -9.98 -19.38 7.52
C CYS A 26 -10.06 -20.91 7.71
N ALA A 27 -10.89 -21.40 8.63
CA ALA A 27 -11.11 -22.83 8.83
C ALA A 27 -11.93 -23.44 7.69
N ASN A 28 -12.93 -22.71 7.20
CA ASN A 28 -13.77 -23.12 6.07
C ASN A 28 -12.91 -23.31 4.80
N ILE A 29 -12.15 -22.28 4.40
CA ILE A 29 -11.37 -22.31 3.16
C ILE A 29 -10.10 -23.16 3.23
N CYS A 30 -9.71 -23.66 4.42
CA CYS A 30 -8.51 -24.47 4.58
C CYS A 30 -8.53 -25.69 3.62
N PRO A 31 -7.58 -25.78 2.67
CA PRO A 31 -7.62 -26.77 1.59
C PRO A 31 -7.00 -28.12 1.97
N ALA A 32 -6.43 -28.24 3.17
CA ALA A 32 -5.84 -29.48 3.63
C ALA A 32 -6.93 -30.55 3.82
N LYS A 33 -6.67 -31.79 3.33
CA LYS A 33 -7.59 -32.94 3.44
C LYS A 33 -8.10 -33.11 4.88
N ASN A 34 -7.17 -33.09 5.83
CA ASN A 34 -7.48 -32.94 7.25
C ASN A 34 -7.35 -31.47 7.61
N LYS A 35 -8.40 -30.89 8.19
CA LYS A 35 -8.45 -29.46 8.52
C LYS A 35 -7.26 -29.07 9.40
N ALA A 36 -6.39 -28.21 8.85
CA ALA A 36 -5.23 -27.68 9.58
C ALA A 36 -5.61 -26.53 10.53
N LEU A 37 -6.81 -25.97 10.37
CA LEU A 37 -7.41 -24.97 11.25
C LEU A 37 -8.77 -25.48 11.72
N VAL A 38 -8.98 -25.50 13.03
CA VAL A 38 -10.21 -25.97 13.68
C VAL A 38 -10.65 -24.92 14.69
N MET A 39 -11.90 -24.50 14.62
CA MET A 39 -12.46 -23.49 15.52
C MET A 39 -12.54 -24.04 16.96
N LYS A 40 -12.16 -23.22 17.93
CA LYS A 40 -12.16 -23.53 19.37
C LYS A 40 -12.67 -22.32 20.18
N PRO A 41 -13.30 -22.55 21.33
CA PRO A 41 -13.67 -21.47 22.26
C PRO A 41 -12.44 -20.63 22.66
N LEU A 42 -12.58 -19.31 22.71
CA LEU A 42 -11.48 -18.36 22.94
C LEU A 42 -10.73 -18.62 24.25
N ASP A 43 -11.46 -18.95 25.32
CA ASP A 43 -10.92 -19.24 26.64
C ASP A 43 -9.96 -20.45 26.66
N THR A 44 -10.15 -21.40 25.73
CA THR A 44 -9.23 -22.53 25.53
C THR A 44 -7.96 -22.16 24.77
N GLN A 45 -7.91 -20.97 24.16
CA GLN A 45 -6.82 -20.53 23.27
C GLN A 45 -5.92 -19.44 23.89
N LYS A 46 -6.04 -19.14 25.19
CA LYS A 46 -5.27 -18.08 25.88
C LYS A 46 -3.75 -18.17 25.69
N VAL A 47 -3.20 -19.38 25.53
CA VAL A 47 -1.77 -19.58 25.25
C VAL A 47 -1.31 -18.89 23.96
N GLN A 48 -2.22 -18.66 23.01
CA GLN A 48 -1.89 -18.02 21.74
C GLN A 48 -1.59 -16.53 21.86
N ILE A 49 -2.02 -15.86 22.95
CA ILE A 49 -1.69 -14.46 23.21
C ILE A 49 -0.17 -14.29 23.27
N ARG A 50 0.50 -15.08 24.12
CA ARG A 50 1.97 -15.07 24.24
C ARG A 50 2.66 -15.48 22.93
N ASN A 51 2.10 -16.44 22.20
CA ASN A 51 2.68 -16.88 20.93
C ASN A 51 2.57 -15.80 19.85
N TRP A 52 1.46 -15.04 19.84
CA TRP A 52 1.27 -13.89 18.97
C TRP A 52 2.25 -12.77 19.32
N ASP A 53 2.44 -12.44 20.60
CA ASP A 53 3.39 -11.42 21.06
C ASP A 53 4.84 -11.71 20.64
N PHE A 54 5.20 -12.99 20.55
CA PHE A 54 6.49 -13.42 20.02
C PHE A 54 6.52 -13.33 18.48
N ALA A 55 5.51 -13.87 17.81
CA ALA A 55 5.46 -13.93 16.35
C ALA A 55 5.39 -12.55 15.69
N SER A 56 4.67 -11.59 16.29
CA SER A 56 4.53 -10.22 15.79
C SER A 56 5.85 -9.43 15.77
N LYS A 57 6.83 -9.86 16.57
CA LYS A 57 8.17 -9.27 16.64
C LYS A 57 9.16 -9.91 15.66
N ILE A 58 8.80 -11.02 15.01
CA ILE A 58 9.66 -11.68 14.03
C ILE A 58 9.73 -10.80 12.77
N PRO A 59 10.93 -10.42 12.30
CA PRO A 59 11.06 -9.62 11.08
C PRO A 59 10.46 -10.35 9.86
N VAL A 60 9.77 -9.58 9.02
CA VAL A 60 9.27 -10.06 7.73
C VAL A 60 10.44 -10.52 6.87
N LYS A 61 10.27 -11.66 6.20
CA LYS A 61 11.27 -12.21 5.28
C LYS A 61 10.97 -11.70 3.87
N GLU A 62 11.77 -10.74 3.41
CA GLU A 62 11.58 -10.13 2.09
C GLU A 62 12.06 -11.05 0.97
N ASN A 63 11.39 -10.99 -0.19
CA ASN A 63 11.81 -11.59 -1.46
C ASN A 63 12.08 -13.11 -1.45
N VAL A 64 11.43 -13.84 -0.54
CA VAL A 64 11.58 -15.31 -0.44
C VAL A 64 10.68 -16.04 -1.45
N VAL A 65 9.51 -15.49 -1.74
CA VAL A 65 8.53 -16.01 -2.70
C VAL A 65 7.99 -14.83 -3.51
N PRO A 66 7.73 -14.99 -4.83
CA PRO A 66 7.15 -13.92 -5.64
C PRO A 66 5.84 -13.39 -5.06
N SER A 67 5.74 -12.07 -4.91
CA SER A 67 4.66 -11.40 -4.18
C SER A 67 3.32 -11.40 -4.89
N ASP A 68 3.30 -11.66 -6.19
CA ASP A 68 2.14 -11.80 -7.06
C ASP A 68 1.47 -13.19 -6.95
N THR A 69 2.04 -14.11 -6.18
CA THR A 69 1.40 -15.39 -5.85
C THR A 69 0.60 -15.28 -4.55
N VAL A 70 -0.45 -16.11 -4.39
CA VAL A 70 -1.21 -16.20 -3.13
C VAL A 70 -0.27 -16.45 -1.93
N LYS A 71 0.70 -17.36 -2.06
CA LYS A 71 1.64 -17.66 -0.97
C LYS A 71 2.57 -16.49 -0.66
N GLY A 72 3.12 -15.83 -1.68
CA GLY A 72 4.09 -14.76 -1.49
C GLY A 72 3.47 -13.45 -1.00
N SER A 73 2.27 -13.10 -1.47
CA SER A 73 1.54 -11.92 -0.97
C SER A 73 1.28 -12.04 0.53
N GLN A 74 0.97 -13.24 1.03
CA GLN A 74 0.73 -13.46 2.46
C GLN A 74 2.00 -13.47 3.33
N PHE A 75 3.20 -13.43 2.73
CA PHE A 75 4.44 -13.16 3.45
C PHE A 75 4.76 -11.66 3.56
N LYS A 76 4.06 -10.79 2.84
CA LYS A 76 4.16 -9.34 3.02
C LYS A 76 3.35 -8.91 4.23
N LYS A 77 3.86 -7.92 4.97
CA LYS A 77 3.13 -7.32 6.09
C LYS A 77 1.80 -6.74 5.56
N PRO A 78 0.63 -7.12 6.10
CA PRO A 78 -0.60 -6.40 5.82
C PRO A 78 -0.50 -4.99 6.41
N LEU A 79 -0.88 -3.97 5.63
CA LEU A 79 -0.89 -2.57 6.09
C LEU A 79 -2.32 -2.07 6.34
N PHE A 80 -3.23 -3.02 6.47
CA PHE A 80 -4.61 -2.86 6.92
C PHE A 80 -4.93 -4.05 7.83
N GLU A 81 -5.14 -3.78 9.12
CA GLU A 81 -5.33 -4.80 10.16
C GLU A 81 -6.33 -4.32 11.23
N PHE A 82 -7.08 -5.27 11.80
CA PHE A 82 -7.92 -5.08 13.00
C PHE A 82 -8.95 -3.93 12.90
N SER A 83 -9.62 -3.82 11.75
CA SER A 83 -10.70 -2.85 11.56
C SER A 83 -11.97 -3.18 12.35
N GLY A 84 -12.85 -2.20 12.47
CA GLY A 84 -14.19 -2.37 13.06
C GLY A 84 -15.22 -3.02 12.13
N ALA A 85 -14.80 -3.70 11.06
CA ALA A 85 -15.72 -4.36 10.14
C ALA A 85 -16.40 -5.58 10.77
N CYS A 86 -17.53 -6.00 10.19
CA CYS A 86 -18.26 -7.20 10.61
C CYS A 86 -17.38 -8.47 10.58
N GLY A 87 -17.70 -9.43 11.45
CA GLY A 87 -17.08 -10.75 11.42
C GLY A 87 -17.35 -11.46 10.10
N GLY A 88 -16.31 -11.63 9.27
CA GLY A 88 -16.44 -12.25 7.96
C GLY A 88 -16.82 -11.29 6.83
N CYS A 89 -16.69 -9.98 7.05
CA CYS A 89 -16.89 -8.94 6.04
C CYS A 89 -16.21 -9.29 4.70
N GLY A 90 -16.97 -9.15 3.60
CA GLY A 90 -16.50 -9.45 2.24
C GLY A 90 -15.55 -8.40 1.65
N GLU A 91 -15.51 -7.19 2.19
CA GLU A 91 -14.71 -6.07 1.65
C GLU A 91 -13.24 -6.12 2.09
N THR A 92 -13.03 -6.31 3.41
CA THR A 92 -11.71 -6.15 4.05
C THR A 92 -10.60 -7.09 3.54
N PRO A 93 -10.86 -8.33 3.09
CA PRO A 93 -9.81 -9.17 2.50
C PRO A 93 -9.18 -8.54 1.25
N TYR A 94 -9.97 -7.84 0.43
CA TYR A 94 -9.49 -7.15 -0.77
C TYR A 94 -8.65 -5.93 -0.41
N ALA A 95 -9.13 -5.07 0.49
CA ALA A 95 -8.38 -3.92 0.99
C ALA A 95 -7.02 -4.36 1.57
N LYS A 96 -7.02 -5.40 2.43
CA LYS A 96 -5.81 -6.00 2.99
C LYS A 96 -4.83 -6.44 1.90
N LEU A 97 -5.30 -7.20 0.91
CA LEU A 97 -4.43 -7.72 -0.16
C LEU A 97 -3.80 -6.60 -0.98
N VAL A 98 -4.57 -5.56 -1.33
CA VAL A 98 -4.06 -4.37 -2.04
C VAL A 98 -2.93 -3.72 -1.23
N THR A 99 -3.10 -3.57 0.09
CA THR A 99 -2.04 -2.99 0.93
C THR A 99 -0.77 -3.85 0.99
N GLN A 100 -0.88 -5.18 0.88
CA GLN A 100 0.28 -6.08 0.86
C GLN A 100 1.11 -5.95 -0.43
N LEU A 101 0.47 -5.55 -1.53
CA LEU A 101 1.09 -5.40 -2.84
C LEU A 101 1.63 -3.99 -3.07
N PHE A 102 0.91 -2.96 -2.63
CA PHE A 102 1.19 -1.56 -2.99
C PHE A 102 1.31 -0.61 -1.78
N GLY A 103 1.10 -1.10 -0.56
CA GLY A 103 0.83 -0.24 0.59
C GLY A 103 1.97 0.65 1.06
N ASP A 104 3.21 0.40 0.65
CA ASP A 104 4.35 1.25 1.01
C ASP A 104 4.47 2.53 0.17
N ARG A 105 3.68 2.65 -0.90
CA ARG A 105 3.67 3.78 -1.84
C ARG A 105 2.26 4.20 -2.25
N MET A 106 1.23 3.71 -1.55
CA MET A 106 -0.16 3.96 -1.91
C MET A 106 -0.74 5.20 -1.24
N LEU A 107 -1.63 5.87 -1.97
CA LEU A 107 -2.56 6.85 -1.44
C LEU A 107 -3.97 6.30 -1.67
N ILE A 108 -4.83 6.39 -0.66
CA ILE A 108 -6.21 5.93 -0.71
C ILE A 108 -7.11 7.16 -0.57
N THR A 109 -7.94 7.40 -1.58
CA THR A 109 -9.18 8.15 -1.41
C THR A 109 -10.29 7.15 -1.15
N ASN A 110 -11.13 7.42 -0.15
CA ASN A 110 -12.20 6.51 0.23
C ASN A 110 -13.54 7.24 0.19
N ALA A 111 -14.48 6.76 -0.60
CA ALA A 111 -15.86 7.25 -0.59
C ALA A 111 -16.49 6.93 0.76
N THR A 112 -17.43 7.77 1.20
CA THR A 112 -18.22 7.51 2.40
C THR A 112 -19.06 6.25 2.22
N GLY A 113 -19.04 5.35 3.21
CA GLY A 113 -19.73 4.07 3.18
C GLY A 113 -19.11 3.09 4.17
N CYS A 114 -19.42 1.79 4.07
CA CYS A 114 -18.84 0.78 4.98
C CYS A 114 -17.31 0.88 5.03
N SER A 115 -16.66 1.08 3.87
CA SER A 115 -15.20 1.21 3.78
C SER A 115 -14.61 2.43 4.47
N SER A 116 -15.32 3.56 4.56
CA SER A 116 -14.87 4.67 5.40
C SER A 116 -15.17 4.42 6.88
N ILE A 117 -16.27 3.74 7.22
CA ILE A 117 -16.59 3.41 8.61
C ILE A 117 -15.59 2.43 9.20
N TRP A 118 -15.34 1.28 8.56
CA TRP A 118 -14.33 0.37 9.08
C TRP A 118 -12.91 0.88 8.84
N GLY A 119 -12.69 1.82 7.91
CA GLY A 119 -11.37 2.34 7.51
C GLY A 119 -10.88 3.57 8.28
N GLY A 120 -11.78 4.34 8.88
CA GLY A 120 -11.46 5.66 9.43
C GLY A 120 -12.38 6.17 10.55
N SER A 121 -13.03 5.29 11.32
CA SER A 121 -13.82 5.71 12.49
C SER A 121 -12.95 5.99 13.71
N ALA A 122 -12.82 7.27 14.06
CA ALA A 122 -12.04 7.69 15.21
C ALA A 122 -12.51 7.02 16.52
N PRO A 123 -11.60 6.64 17.44
CA PRO A 123 -10.15 6.89 17.40
C PRO A 123 -9.32 5.77 16.76
N SER A 124 -9.95 4.72 16.20
CA SER A 124 -9.22 3.55 15.71
C SER A 124 -8.85 3.68 14.23
N ALA A 125 -7.56 3.57 13.92
CA ALA A 125 -7.05 3.58 12.55
C ALA A 125 -6.51 2.18 12.18
N PRO A 126 -7.18 1.41 11.30
CA PRO A 126 -6.73 0.07 10.92
C PRO A 126 -5.60 0.07 9.88
N TYR A 127 -5.37 1.20 9.20
CA TYR A 127 -4.23 1.37 8.31
C TYR A 127 -2.97 1.60 9.12
N THR A 128 -1.91 0.86 8.81
CA THR A 128 -0.66 0.85 9.59
C THR A 128 0.56 1.06 8.69
N THR A 129 1.74 1.16 9.28
CA THR A 129 3.01 1.33 8.56
C THR A 129 3.87 0.06 8.61
N ASN A 130 4.73 -0.11 7.62
CA ASN A 130 5.76 -1.14 7.63
C ASN A 130 6.93 -0.76 8.57
N ALA A 131 7.94 -1.64 8.69
CA ALA A 131 9.10 -1.39 9.55
C ALA A 131 9.94 -0.15 9.15
N LYS A 132 9.72 0.41 7.96
CA LYS A 132 10.37 1.64 7.46
C LYS A 132 9.49 2.89 7.69
N GLY A 133 8.39 2.76 8.43
CA GLY A 133 7.43 3.84 8.66
C GLY A 133 6.61 4.24 7.42
N LYS A 134 6.58 3.40 6.38
CA LYS A 134 5.81 3.66 5.15
C LYS A 134 4.52 2.85 5.16
N GLY A 135 3.42 3.49 4.82
CA GLY A 135 2.10 2.86 4.75
C GLY A 135 1.13 3.69 3.91
N PRO A 136 -0.11 3.22 3.77
CA PRO A 136 -1.15 3.92 3.02
C PRO A 136 -1.42 5.29 3.64
N ALA A 137 -1.34 6.35 2.84
CA ALA A 137 -1.93 7.63 3.22
C ALA A 137 -3.44 7.58 2.87
N TRP A 138 -4.31 7.62 3.88
CA TRP A 138 -5.74 7.44 3.72
C TRP A 138 -6.50 8.75 3.97
N ALA A 139 -7.49 9.04 3.12
CA ALA A 139 -8.38 10.17 3.29
C ALA A 139 -9.79 9.84 2.77
N ASN A 140 -10.80 10.33 3.48
CA ASN A 140 -12.19 10.34 3.06
C ASN A 140 -12.61 11.81 2.90
N SER A 141 -13.04 12.18 1.69
CA SER A 141 -13.60 13.50 1.41
C SER A 141 -15.11 13.46 1.66
N LEU A 142 -15.91 13.17 0.63
CA LEU A 142 -17.35 13.00 0.73
C LEU A 142 -17.79 11.67 0.10
N PHE A 143 -19.11 11.49 -0.03
CA PHE A 143 -19.67 10.28 -0.64
C PHE A 143 -19.58 10.35 -2.16
N GLU A 144 -19.87 11.52 -2.72
CA GLU A 144 -20.07 11.80 -4.12
C GLU A 144 -18.79 12.09 -4.91
N ASP A 145 -17.71 12.55 -4.26
CA ASP A 145 -16.55 13.18 -4.92
C ASP A 145 -15.29 12.32 -4.96
N ASN A 146 -15.39 11.04 -4.59
CA ASN A 146 -14.21 10.23 -4.28
C ASN A 146 -13.29 9.96 -5.48
N ALA A 147 -13.85 9.86 -6.69
CA ALA A 147 -13.05 9.67 -7.90
C ALA A 147 -12.25 10.93 -8.22
N GLU A 148 -12.92 12.08 -8.19
CA GLU A 148 -12.38 13.41 -8.46
C GLU A 148 -11.35 13.81 -7.41
N TYR A 149 -11.59 13.43 -6.15
CA TYR A 149 -10.65 13.61 -5.06
C TYR A 149 -9.34 12.84 -5.33
N GLY A 150 -9.46 11.57 -5.75
CA GLY A 150 -8.32 10.75 -6.16
C GLY A 150 -7.61 11.33 -7.39
N TYR A 151 -8.37 11.82 -8.36
CA TYR A 151 -7.84 12.49 -9.55
C TYR A 151 -7.03 13.74 -9.19
N GLY A 152 -7.49 14.55 -8.24
CA GLY A 152 -6.72 15.67 -7.71
C GLY A 152 -5.38 15.25 -7.12
N MET A 153 -5.33 14.12 -6.38
CA MET A 153 -4.07 13.56 -5.87
C MET A 153 -3.14 13.11 -7.01
N VAL A 154 -3.67 12.50 -8.07
CA VAL A 154 -2.89 12.12 -9.26
C VAL A 154 -2.25 13.34 -9.91
N LEU A 155 -3.02 14.41 -10.14
CA LEU A 155 -2.52 15.65 -10.73
C LEU A 155 -1.43 16.30 -9.85
N ALA A 156 -1.62 16.32 -8.53
CA ALA A 156 -0.63 16.85 -7.60
C ALA A 156 0.69 16.04 -7.65
N ILE A 157 0.61 14.71 -7.63
CA ILE A 157 1.78 13.83 -7.75
C ILE A 157 2.48 14.03 -9.09
N LYS A 158 1.73 14.14 -10.19
CA LYS A 158 2.26 14.41 -11.53
C LYS A 158 3.05 15.72 -11.55
N GLN A 159 2.49 16.80 -10.99
CA GLN A 159 3.16 18.09 -10.91
C GLN A 159 4.45 18.03 -10.08
N LEU A 160 4.43 17.37 -8.92
CA LEU A 160 5.61 17.23 -8.05
C LEU A 160 6.70 16.40 -8.71
N ARG A 161 6.34 15.31 -9.41
CA ARG A 161 7.31 14.47 -10.14
C ARG A 161 7.87 15.18 -11.36
N SER A 162 7.07 15.95 -12.10
CA SER A 162 7.56 16.81 -13.19
C SER A 162 8.55 17.86 -12.69
N LYS A 163 8.31 18.44 -11.50
CA LYS A 163 9.25 19.38 -10.86
C LYS A 163 10.56 18.71 -10.48
N ILE A 164 10.52 17.50 -9.91
CA ILE A 164 11.74 16.70 -9.65
C ILE A 164 12.49 16.44 -10.96
N GLU A 165 11.78 15.99 -12.00
CA GLU A 165 12.41 15.71 -13.30
C GLU A 165 13.07 16.96 -13.90
N ALA A 166 12.46 18.13 -13.79
CA ALA A 166 13.06 19.40 -14.24
C ALA A 166 14.38 19.69 -13.49
N TYR A 167 14.40 19.53 -12.16
CA TYR A 167 15.63 19.68 -11.37
C TYR A 167 16.70 18.65 -11.73
N MET A 168 16.30 17.40 -11.96
CA MET A 168 17.20 16.33 -12.41
C MET A 168 17.82 16.67 -13.77
N ARG A 169 17.03 17.21 -14.71
CA ARG A 169 17.53 17.66 -16.02
C ARG A 169 18.50 18.82 -15.89
N GLU A 170 18.19 19.81 -15.04
CA GLU A 170 19.12 20.93 -14.76
C GLU A 170 20.47 20.40 -14.21
N LEU A 171 20.44 19.49 -13.23
CA LEU A 171 21.65 18.87 -12.69
C LEU A 171 22.46 18.10 -13.75
N SER A 172 21.81 17.46 -14.72
CA SER A 172 22.49 16.70 -15.76
C SER A 172 23.36 17.55 -16.70
N GLU A 173 23.00 18.83 -16.87
CA GLU A 173 23.72 19.80 -17.68
C GLU A 173 24.90 20.46 -16.94
N MET A 174 24.92 20.37 -15.61
CA MET A 174 25.97 20.96 -14.76
C MET A 174 27.24 20.10 -14.71
N ASN A 175 28.37 20.68 -14.29
CA ASN A 175 29.63 19.96 -14.15
C ASN A 175 29.70 19.20 -12.81
N ILE A 176 28.91 18.14 -12.67
CA ILE A 176 28.86 17.25 -11.49
C ILE A 176 29.47 15.88 -11.80
N ASP A 177 29.71 15.08 -10.75
CA ASP A 177 30.22 13.71 -10.82
C ASP A 177 29.50 12.89 -11.93
N PRO A 178 30.25 12.24 -12.85
CA PRO A 178 29.68 11.35 -13.87
C PRO A 178 28.75 10.24 -13.31
N LEU A 179 29.03 9.73 -12.11
CA LEU A 179 28.17 8.77 -11.42
C LEU A 179 26.82 9.40 -11.03
N ALA A 180 26.82 10.66 -10.60
CA ALA A 180 25.61 11.41 -10.32
C ALA A 180 24.78 11.62 -11.60
N LYS A 181 25.42 12.03 -12.70
CA LYS A 181 24.76 12.16 -14.01
C LYS A 181 24.13 10.86 -14.48
N LYS A 182 24.85 9.74 -14.34
CA LYS A 182 24.33 8.42 -14.70
C LYS A 182 23.10 8.05 -13.87
N ALA A 183 23.13 8.23 -12.55
CA ALA A 183 22.00 7.91 -11.68
C ALA A 183 20.78 8.80 -11.98
N ILE A 184 21.00 10.07 -12.33
CA ILE A 184 19.97 11.00 -12.79
C ILE A 184 19.30 10.48 -14.06
N SER A 185 20.08 10.13 -15.08
CA SER A 185 19.56 9.61 -16.35
C SER A 185 18.78 8.31 -16.17
N GLU A 186 19.28 7.40 -15.33
CA GLU A 186 18.58 6.16 -14.96
C GLU A 186 17.25 6.46 -14.29
N TRP A 187 17.21 7.35 -13.28
CA TRP A 187 15.96 7.70 -12.61
C TRP A 187 14.93 8.28 -13.58
N ILE A 188 15.34 9.19 -14.48
CA ILE A 188 14.44 9.79 -15.48
C ILE A 188 13.86 8.72 -16.41
N ALA A 189 14.68 7.78 -16.88
CA ALA A 189 14.25 6.71 -17.77
C ALA A 189 13.34 5.68 -17.07
N GLU A 190 13.61 5.40 -15.79
CA GLU A 190 12.93 4.36 -15.03
C GLU A 190 11.72 4.87 -14.24
N LYS A 191 11.47 6.18 -14.18
CA LYS A 191 10.48 6.80 -13.28
C LYS A 191 9.06 6.24 -13.38
N GLU A 192 8.67 5.64 -14.50
CA GLU A 192 7.35 5.05 -14.69
C GLU A 192 7.26 3.54 -14.40
N ASP A 193 8.39 2.86 -14.21
CA ASP A 193 8.44 1.44 -13.79
C ASP A 193 8.67 1.36 -12.28
N GLU A 194 7.76 0.72 -11.53
CA GLU A 194 7.84 0.69 -10.06
C GLU A 194 9.13 0.08 -9.54
N ARG A 195 9.55 -1.05 -10.13
CA ARG A 195 10.68 -1.82 -9.63
C ARG A 195 11.98 -1.10 -9.95
N ALA A 196 12.15 -0.69 -11.21
CA ALA A 196 13.32 0.04 -11.65
C ALA A 196 13.42 1.40 -10.93
N ASN A 197 12.31 2.15 -10.84
CA ASN A 197 12.27 3.44 -10.14
C ASN A 197 12.66 3.32 -8.66
N ARG A 198 12.30 2.22 -7.98
CA ARG A 198 12.72 1.99 -6.59
C ARG A 198 14.24 1.82 -6.47
N GLU A 199 14.84 1.09 -7.39
CA GLU A 199 16.28 0.86 -7.44
C GLU A 199 17.03 2.16 -7.78
N SER A 200 16.61 2.91 -8.82
CA SER A 200 17.22 4.21 -9.13
C SER A 200 16.98 5.26 -8.05
N THR A 201 15.82 5.24 -7.37
CA THR A 201 15.56 6.14 -6.23
C THR A 201 16.55 5.89 -5.09
N ALA A 202 16.89 4.62 -4.78
CA ALA A 202 17.89 4.32 -3.77
C ALA A 202 19.28 4.84 -4.16
N ARG A 203 19.65 4.75 -5.46
CA ARG A 203 20.92 5.29 -5.99
C ARG A 203 20.96 6.81 -5.89
N ILE A 204 19.93 7.50 -6.35
CA ILE A 204 19.92 8.97 -6.39
C ILE A 204 19.88 9.59 -4.99
N LEU A 205 19.14 8.99 -4.04
CA LEU A 205 19.12 9.46 -2.65
C LEU A 205 20.49 9.42 -1.97
N LYS A 206 21.31 8.40 -2.28
CA LYS A 206 22.68 8.29 -1.76
C LYS A 206 23.58 9.40 -2.30
N LEU A 207 23.36 9.82 -3.55
CA LEU A 207 24.18 10.81 -4.24
C LEU A 207 23.80 12.24 -3.87
N LEU A 208 22.49 12.55 -3.86
CA LEU A 208 21.98 13.88 -3.51
C LEU A 208 22.22 14.26 -2.04
N GLY A 209 22.50 13.28 -1.17
CA GLY A 209 22.88 13.53 0.23
C GLY A 209 24.36 13.90 0.42
N GLY A 210 25.16 13.97 -0.64
CA GLY A 210 26.58 14.35 -0.61
C GLY A 210 26.86 15.67 -1.33
N ASP A 211 28.14 16.06 -1.37
CA ASP A 211 28.59 17.24 -2.13
C ASP A 211 28.72 16.89 -3.62
N LEU A 212 27.99 17.61 -4.47
CA LEU A 212 28.00 17.48 -5.93
C LEU A 212 29.14 18.26 -6.59
N GLY A 213 29.99 18.96 -5.82
CA GLY A 213 31.15 19.70 -6.30
C GLY A 213 30.83 21.08 -6.89
N ASP A 214 29.56 21.50 -6.82
CA ASP A 214 29.09 22.81 -7.24
C ASP A 214 27.99 23.31 -6.29
N LYS A 215 28.09 24.58 -5.88
CA LYS A 215 27.16 25.18 -4.90
C LYS A 215 25.72 25.16 -5.40
N LYS A 216 25.49 25.55 -6.67
CA LYS A 216 24.16 25.59 -7.25
C LYS A 216 23.61 24.17 -7.43
N ALA A 217 24.47 23.20 -7.77
CA ALA A 217 24.07 21.79 -7.84
C ALA A 217 23.60 21.27 -6.48
N ASN A 218 24.31 21.60 -5.40
CA ASN A 218 23.90 21.24 -4.03
C ASN A 218 22.55 21.87 -3.65
N GLU A 219 22.33 23.15 -3.97
CA GLU A 219 21.03 23.83 -3.74
C GLU A 219 19.87 23.15 -4.51
N ILE A 220 20.11 22.66 -5.72
CA ILE A 220 19.11 21.91 -6.49
C ILE A 220 18.90 20.52 -5.88
N GLY A 221 19.97 19.86 -5.44
CA GLY A 221 19.91 18.58 -4.74
C GLY A 221 19.05 18.65 -3.47
N GLU A 222 19.21 19.70 -2.67
CA GLU A 222 18.39 19.96 -1.48
C GLU A 222 16.90 20.11 -1.84
N LYS A 223 16.56 20.87 -2.89
CA LYS A 223 15.17 20.99 -3.38
C LYS A 223 14.57 19.65 -3.82
N ILE A 224 15.38 18.76 -4.37
CA ILE A 224 14.93 17.39 -4.70
C ILE A 224 14.72 16.58 -3.42
N LEU A 225 15.61 16.71 -2.43
CA LEU A 225 15.51 16.01 -1.15
C LEU A 225 14.29 16.44 -0.32
N GLU A 226 13.85 17.69 -0.43
CA GLU A 226 12.58 18.16 0.13
C GLU A 226 11.38 17.40 -0.47
N LEU A 227 11.49 16.96 -1.72
CA LEU A 227 10.48 16.20 -2.45
C LEU A 227 10.77 14.69 -2.49
N LYS A 228 11.69 14.18 -1.66
CA LYS A 228 12.19 12.80 -1.70
C LYS A 228 11.10 11.73 -1.65
N ASP A 229 10.01 11.99 -0.95
CA ASP A 229 8.90 11.05 -0.83
C ASP A 229 8.21 10.81 -2.18
N TYR A 230 8.35 11.72 -3.15
CA TYR A 230 7.81 11.60 -4.51
C TYR A 230 8.82 11.06 -5.53
N LEU A 231 10.05 10.68 -5.13
CA LEU A 231 11.00 10.01 -6.03
C LEU A 231 10.50 8.62 -6.43
N ILE A 232 9.92 7.88 -5.47
CA ILE A 232 9.25 6.60 -5.71
C ILE A 232 7.86 6.84 -6.33
N LYS A 233 7.56 6.15 -7.42
CA LYS A 233 6.26 6.17 -8.10
C LYS A 233 5.14 5.78 -7.14
N LYS A 234 4.15 6.65 -6.99
CA LYS A 234 2.99 6.42 -6.12
C LYS A 234 1.94 5.54 -6.80
N SER A 235 1.08 4.93 -6.00
CA SER A 235 -0.12 4.22 -6.45
C SER A 235 -1.34 4.90 -5.87
N VAL A 236 -2.12 5.62 -6.68
CA VAL A 236 -3.37 6.23 -6.21
C VAL A 236 -4.49 5.22 -6.38
N TRP A 237 -5.27 5.03 -5.30
CA TRP A 237 -6.40 4.12 -5.23
C TRP A 237 -7.66 4.86 -4.75
N ALA A 238 -8.74 4.78 -5.51
CA ALA A 238 -10.06 5.23 -5.10
C ALA A 238 -10.88 4.02 -4.63
N PHE A 239 -11.16 3.95 -3.34
CA PHE A 239 -11.95 2.92 -2.67
C PHE A 239 -13.39 3.39 -2.49
N GLY A 240 -14.37 2.54 -2.72
CA GLY A 240 -15.76 2.85 -2.38
C GLY A 240 -16.70 1.67 -2.62
N GLY A 241 -17.92 1.75 -2.12
CA GLY A 241 -18.96 0.73 -2.32
C GLY A 241 -19.71 0.92 -3.64
N ASP A 242 -20.62 -0.01 -3.94
CA ASP A 242 -21.51 0.05 -5.10
C ASP A 242 -22.35 1.33 -5.15
N GLY A 243 -23.00 1.74 -4.05
CA GLY A 243 -23.78 2.98 -4.03
C GLY A 243 -23.02 4.27 -4.38
N TRP A 244 -21.71 4.30 -4.13
CA TRP A 244 -20.86 5.37 -4.65
C TRP A 244 -20.65 5.21 -6.17
N ALA A 245 -20.18 4.03 -6.58
CA ALA A 245 -19.70 3.80 -7.92
C ALA A 245 -20.81 3.79 -8.98
N TYR A 246 -21.99 3.26 -8.65
CA TYR A 246 -23.09 3.09 -9.61
C TYR A 246 -24.14 4.19 -9.53
N ASP A 247 -24.20 4.95 -8.44
CA ASP A 247 -25.19 6.01 -8.25
C ASP A 247 -24.54 7.38 -8.04
N ILE A 248 -24.33 7.80 -6.78
CA ILE A 248 -24.08 9.21 -6.45
C ILE A 248 -22.75 9.74 -7.01
N GLY A 249 -21.73 8.89 -7.11
CA GLY A 249 -20.40 9.23 -7.63
C GLY A 249 -20.15 8.74 -9.05
N TYR A 250 -21.15 8.14 -9.72
CA TYR A 250 -20.96 7.54 -11.05
C TYR A 250 -20.49 8.57 -12.09
N GLY A 251 -21.09 9.76 -12.12
CA GLY A 251 -20.69 10.81 -13.07
C GLY A 251 -19.24 11.25 -12.89
N GLY A 252 -18.79 11.36 -11.65
CA GLY A 252 -17.39 11.65 -11.31
C GLY A 252 -16.45 10.52 -11.71
N LEU A 253 -16.85 9.28 -11.39
CA LEU A 253 -16.12 8.07 -11.74
C LEU A 253 -15.93 7.93 -13.26
N ASP A 254 -17.01 8.08 -14.05
CA ASP A 254 -16.97 8.07 -15.52
C ASP A 254 -15.97 9.10 -16.05
N HIS A 255 -16.08 10.36 -15.59
CA HIS A 255 -15.20 11.43 -16.02
C HIS A 255 -13.72 11.13 -15.73
N VAL A 256 -13.42 10.61 -14.54
CA VAL A 256 -12.05 10.30 -14.13
C VAL A 256 -11.49 9.12 -14.91
N LEU A 257 -12.28 8.07 -15.16
CA LEU A 257 -11.83 6.95 -16.00
C LEU A 257 -11.63 7.38 -17.46
N ALA A 258 -12.50 8.24 -17.99
CA ALA A 258 -12.37 8.80 -19.32
C ALA A 258 -11.13 9.71 -19.50
N SER A 259 -10.58 10.26 -18.41
CA SER A 259 -9.36 11.08 -18.46
C SER A 259 -8.12 10.33 -18.94
N GLY A 260 -8.09 8.99 -18.78
CA GLY A 260 -6.93 8.15 -19.10
C GLY A 260 -5.74 8.30 -18.14
N GLU A 261 -5.89 9.06 -17.04
CA GLU A 261 -4.84 9.19 -16.03
C GLU A 261 -4.67 7.91 -15.20
N ASN A 262 -3.47 7.73 -14.63
CA ASN A 262 -3.12 6.49 -13.91
C ASN A 262 -3.68 6.48 -12.48
N ILE A 263 -4.94 6.06 -12.36
CA ILE A 263 -5.64 5.84 -11.10
C ILE A 263 -6.20 4.41 -11.05
N ASN A 264 -6.18 3.79 -9.86
CA ASN A 264 -6.79 2.48 -9.63
C ASN A 264 -8.11 2.70 -8.90
N VAL A 265 -9.19 2.07 -9.34
CA VAL A 265 -10.48 2.13 -8.66
C VAL A 265 -10.82 0.74 -8.13
N LEU A 266 -11.19 0.65 -6.85
CA LEU A 266 -11.67 -0.58 -6.24
C LEU A 266 -13.08 -0.36 -5.70
N VAL A 267 -14.06 -0.95 -6.39
CA VAL A 267 -15.45 -0.98 -5.95
C VAL A 267 -15.69 -2.23 -5.11
N PHE A 268 -16.06 -2.03 -3.86
CA PHE A 268 -16.53 -3.09 -2.97
C PHE A 268 -18.02 -3.30 -3.23
N ASP A 269 -18.32 -4.13 -4.22
CA ASP A 269 -19.69 -4.36 -4.66
C ASP A 269 -20.40 -5.30 -3.68
N THR A 270 -21.32 -4.74 -2.91
CA THR A 270 -22.19 -5.47 -1.99
C THR A 270 -23.61 -5.60 -2.53
N GLU A 271 -23.86 -5.08 -3.75
CA GLU A 271 -25.17 -5.00 -4.43
C GLU A 271 -26.25 -4.23 -3.66
N VAL A 272 -25.90 -3.56 -2.56
CA VAL A 272 -26.79 -2.79 -1.68
C VAL A 272 -26.03 -1.71 -0.92
N TYR A 273 -26.75 -0.75 -0.32
CA TYR A 273 -26.14 0.29 0.51
C TYR A 273 -25.87 -0.21 1.93
N SER A 274 -24.92 -1.13 2.07
CA SER A 274 -24.63 -1.89 3.30
C SER A 274 -24.52 -1.04 4.59
N ASN A 275 -24.03 0.19 4.51
CA ASN A 275 -23.80 1.03 5.68
C ASN A 275 -25.09 1.61 6.30
N THR A 276 -26.08 1.92 5.48
CA THR A 276 -27.25 2.71 5.88
C THR A 276 -28.47 1.85 6.26
N GLY A 277 -28.29 0.53 6.35
CA GLY A 277 -29.35 -0.45 6.63
C GLY A 277 -29.92 -1.08 5.37
#